data_AF-A0A6J0DS54-F1
#
_entry.id   AF-A0A6J0DS54-F1
#
_cell.length_a   1.000
_cell.length_b   1.000
_cell.length_c   1.000
_cell.angle_alpha   90.00
_cell.angle_beta   90.00
_cell.angle_gamma   90.00
#
_symmetry.space_group_name_H-M   'P 1'
#
loop_
_entity.id
_entity.type
_entity.pdbx_description
1 polymer ?
#
loop_
_entity_poly.entity_id
_entity_poly.type
_entity_poly.pdbx_seq_one_letter_code
_entity_poly.pdbx_strand_id
1 'polypeptide(L)'
;MFKHFHENKVEIASAITKPFPFLMSLQDRGFISEQKFQTRPQKKCKTLDAAGKVVYDILSDLQKKFSLPLLQVIFSTTHLKAYPDLKETMRSFLDGNYSSHLLQRIQDKFHLFVHSSLVNS
;
A
#
# COMPACT_ATOMS: atom_id res chain seq x y z
N MET A 1 8.21 -12.98 1.39
CA MET A 1 7.53 -11.80 0.80
C MET A 1 6.02 -11.97 0.83
N PHE A 2 5.48 -13.00 0.17
CA PHE A 2 4.04 -13.32 0.21
C PHE A 2 3.51 -13.55 1.64
N LYS A 3 4.23 -14.34 2.45
CA LYS A 3 3.87 -14.62 3.85
C LYS A 3 3.80 -13.33 4.69
N HIS A 4 4.81 -12.46 4.61
CA HIS A 4 4.77 -11.16 5.28
C HIS A 4 3.66 -10.25 4.78
N PHE A 5 3.33 -10.28 3.48
CA PHE A 5 2.17 -9.56 2.98
C PHE A 5 0.89 -10.07 3.62
N HIS A 6 0.74 -11.38 3.79
CA HIS A 6 -0.40 -11.97 4.48
C HIS A 6 -0.48 -11.55 5.96
N GLU A 7 0.64 -11.60 6.67
CA GLU A 7 0.75 -11.27 8.10
C GLU A 7 0.48 -9.78 8.37
N ASN A 8 0.90 -8.90 7.46
CA ASN A 8 0.77 -7.45 7.63
C ASN A 8 -0.47 -6.83 6.96
N LYS A 9 -1.41 -7.62 6.42
CA LYS A 9 -2.58 -7.04 5.72
C LYS A 9 -3.43 -6.13 6.61
N VAL A 10 -3.56 -6.49 7.89
CA VAL A 10 -4.33 -5.72 8.86
C VAL A 10 -3.64 -4.39 9.13
N GLU A 11 -2.33 -4.40 9.34
CA GLU A 11 -1.52 -3.19 9.51
C GLU A 11 -1.61 -2.27 8.29
N ILE A 12 -1.48 -2.83 7.07
CA ILE A 12 -1.62 -2.06 5.82
C ILE A 12 -3.02 -1.46 5.71
N ALA A 13 -4.07 -2.23 6.01
CA ALA A 13 -5.44 -1.75 5.93
C ALA A 13 -5.74 -0.67 6.97
N SER A 14 -5.20 -0.81 8.19
CA SER A 14 -5.34 0.14 9.29
C SER A 14 -4.63 1.46 8.99
N ALA A 15 -3.43 1.39 8.40
CA ALA A 15 -2.65 2.56 7.99
C ALA A 15 -3.33 3.39 6.89
N ILE A 16 -4.20 2.79 6.08
CA ILE A 16 -4.90 3.48 4.99
C ILE A 16 -6.15 4.16 5.54
N THR A 17 -5.96 5.37 6.05
CA THR A 17 -7.05 6.23 6.55
C THR A 17 -7.95 6.79 5.45
N LYS A 18 -7.45 6.87 4.22
CA LYS A 18 -8.18 7.35 3.04
C LYS A 18 -8.22 6.26 1.97
N PRO A 19 -9.31 5.47 1.86
CA PRO A 19 -9.38 4.39 0.89
C PRO A 19 -9.40 4.92 -0.55
N PHE A 20 -10.02 6.08 -0.81
CA PHE A 20 -10.21 6.56 -2.19
C PHE A 20 -8.90 6.77 -2.98
N PRO A 21 -7.91 7.55 -2.50
CA PRO A 21 -6.64 7.72 -3.24
C PRO A 21 -5.88 6.40 -3.41
N PHE A 22 -5.92 5.53 -2.39
CA PHE A 22 -5.27 4.23 -2.44
C PHE A 22 -5.89 3.33 -3.52
N LEU A 23 -7.22 3.23 -3.56
CA LEU A 23 -7.92 2.40 -4.52
C LEU A 23 -7.79 2.93 -5.96
N MET A 24 -7.81 4.25 -6.15
CA MET A 24 -7.61 4.86 -7.46
C MET A 24 -6.23 4.49 -8.04
N SER A 25 -5.18 4.56 -7.23
CA SER A 25 -3.82 4.21 -7.67
C SER A 25 -3.68 2.74 -8.11
N LEU A 26 -4.46 1.84 -7.50
CA LEU A 26 -4.48 0.42 -7.83
C LEU A 26 -5.28 0.17 -9.12
N GLN A 27 -6.35 0.93 -9.34
CA GLN A 27 -7.12 0.91 -10.58
C GLN A 27 -6.31 1.45 -11.75
N ASP A 28 -5.65 2.61 -11.60
CA ASP A 28 -4.83 3.25 -12.64
C ASP A 28 -3.71 2.33 -13.16
N ARG A 29 -3.27 1.39 -12.32
CA ARG A 29 -2.21 0.43 -12.64
C ARG A 29 -2.74 -0.95 -13.03
N GLY A 30 -4.06 -1.09 -13.18
CA GLY A 30 -4.73 -2.31 -13.66
C GLY A 30 -4.84 -3.45 -12.63
N PHE A 31 -4.54 -3.20 -11.35
CA PHE A 31 -4.66 -4.22 -10.31
C PHE A 31 -6.11 -4.46 -9.88
N ILE A 32 -6.95 -3.44 -10.02
CA ILE A 32 -8.39 -3.50 -9.74
C ILE A 32 -9.15 -3.19 -11.02
N SER A 33 -10.12 -4.04 -11.37
CA SER A 33 -11.05 -3.77 -12.47
C SER A 33 -12.11 -2.75 -12.02
N GLU A 34 -12.49 -1.84 -12.91
CA GLU A 34 -13.47 -0.77 -12.68
C GLU A 34 -14.79 -1.26 -12.06
N GLN A 35 -15.25 -2.47 -12.41
CA GLN A 35 -16.44 -3.08 -11.81
C GLN A 35 -16.31 -3.35 -10.31
N LYS A 36 -15.13 -3.72 -9.81
CA LYS A 36 -14.88 -3.89 -8.37
C LYS A 36 -14.78 -2.56 -7.64
N PHE A 37 -14.31 -1.52 -8.34
CA PHE A 37 -14.22 -0.16 -7.80
C PHE A 37 -15.60 0.52 -7.70
N GLN A 38 -16.55 0.21 -8.57
CA GLN A 38 -17.89 0.79 -8.47
C GLN A 38 -18.79 0.09 -7.44
N THR A 39 -18.62 -1.23 -7.24
CA THR A 39 -19.52 -2.01 -6.37
C THR A 39 -19.16 -1.99 -4.88
N ARG A 40 -17.89 -1.79 -4.49
CA ARG A 40 -17.45 -1.94 -3.08
C ARG A 40 -17.31 -0.62 -2.28
N PRO A 41 -16.64 0.42 -2.79
CA PRO A 41 -16.39 1.66 -2.05
C PRO A 41 -17.66 2.51 -1.85
N GLN A 42 -18.55 2.57 -2.85
CA GLN A 42 -19.68 3.52 -2.84
C GLN A 42 -20.83 3.10 -1.91
N LYS A 43 -21.07 1.80 -1.72
CA LYS A 43 -22.19 1.31 -0.90
C LYS A 43 -21.84 1.02 0.56
N LYS A 44 -20.55 0.81 0.89
CA LYS A 44 -20.13 0.35 2.23
C LYS A 44 -19.38 1.40 3.05
N CYS A 45 -18.76 2.41 2.45
CA CYS A 45 -18.02 3.44 3.20
C CYS A 45 -18.96 4.53 3.77
N LYS A 46 -19.75 4.21 4.80
CA LYS A 46 -20.43 5.22 5.63
C LYS A 46 -19.73 5.48 6.97
N THR A 47 -18.76 4.65 7.33
CA THR A 47 -18.00 4.71 8.60
C THR A 47 -16.53 4.32 8.37
N LEU A 48 -15.63 4.84 9.22
CA LEU A 48 -14.18 4.56 9.18
C LEU A 48 -13.87 3.05 9.27
N ASP A 49 -14.61 2.29 10.08
CA ASP A 49 -14.47 0.83 10.18
C ASP A 49 -14.75 0.11 8.85
N ALA A 50 -15.68 0.66 8.05
CA ALA A 50 -16.00 0.09 6.76
C ALA A 50 -14.93 0.39 5.70
N ALA A 51 -14.19 1.50 5.84
CA ALA A 51 -13.07 1.84 4.96
C ALA A 51 -11.93 0.81 5.10
N GLY A 52 -11.50 0.52 6.34
CA GLY A 52 -10.49 -0.49 6.61
C GLY A 52 -10.90 -1.88 6.09
N LYS A 53 -12.18 -2.25 6.26
CA LYS A 53 -12.72 -3.51 5.74
C LYS A 53 -12.70 -3.60 4.21
N VAL A 54 -13.04 -2.52 3.50
CA VAL A 54 -12.96 -2.47 2.04
C VAL A 54 -11.51 -2.61 1.57
N VAL A 55 -10.57 -1.93 2.23
CA VAL A 55 -9.14 -2.04 1.92
C VAL A 55 -8.64 -3.46 2.17
N TYR A 56 -8.99 -4.07 3.30
CA TYR A 56 -8.61 -5.44 3.63
C TYR A 56 -9.15 -6.48 2.62
N ASP A 57 -10.42 -6.35 2.21
CA ASP A 57 -11.04 -7.23 1.22
C ASP A 57 -10.29 -7.13 -0.13
N ILE A 58 -9.88 -5.91 -0.51
CA ILE A 58 -9.13 -5.66 -1.74
C ILE A 58 -7.71 -6.21 -1.62
N LEU A 59 -7.01 -5.98 -0.51
CA LEU A 59 -5.70 -6.58 -0.25
C LEU A 59 -5.75 -8.11 -0.29
N SER A 60 -6.84 -8.72 0.19
CA SER A 60 -7.05 -10.17 0.13
C SER A 60 -7.29 -10.69 -1.29
N ASP A 61 -7.99 -9.92 -2.13
CA ASP A 61 -8.13 -10.23 -3.55
C ASP A 61 -6.79 -10.06 -4.30
N LEU A 62 -6.02 -9.03 -3.95
CA LEU A 62 -4.69 -8.78 -4.53
C LEU A 62 -3.65 -9.78 -4.05
N GLN A 63 -3.80 -10.34 -2.84
CA GLN A 63 -2.97 -11.43 -2.34
C GLN A 63 -3.02 -12.64 -3.28
N LYS A 64 -4.19 -12.96 -3.86
CA LYS A 64 -4.32 -14.07 -4.83
C LYS A 64 -3.54 -13.84 -6.13
N LYS A 65 -3.26 -12.58 -6.45
CA LYS A 65 -2.48 -12.13 -7.62
C LYS A 65 -1.21 -11.40 -7.17
N PHE A 66 -0.63 -11.84 -6.06
CA PHE A 66 0.50 -11.17 -5.44
C PHE A 66 1.67 -11.07 -6.44
N SER A 67 2.22 -9.87 -6.56
CA SER A 67 3.32 -9.59 -7.47
C SER A 67 4.21 -8.48 -6.92
N LEU A 68 5.47 -8.44 -7.31
CA LEU A 68 6.39 -7.37 -6.88
C LEU A 68 5.95 -5.96 -7.34
N PRO A 69 5.39 -5.78 -8.55
CA PRO A 69 4.82 -4.50 -8.96
C PRO A 69 3.70 -4.01 -8.05
N LEU A 70 2.87 -4.91 -7.50
CA LEU A 70 1.82 -4.54 -6.54
C LEU A 70 2.42 -3.88 -5.29
N LEU A 71 3.49 -4.44 -4.72
CA LEU A 71 4.16 -3.87 -3.56
C LEU A 71 4.72 -2.47 -3.85
N GLN A 72 5.24 -2.23 -5.06
CA GLN A 72 5.68 -0.90 -5.48
C GLN A 72 4.55 0.12 -5.52
N VAL A 73 3.33 -0.29 -5.86
CA VAL A 73 2.17 0.61 -5.82
C VAL A 73 1.80 0.92 -4.38
N ILE A 74 1.67 -0.12 -3.55
CA ILE A 74 1.28 0.01 -2.14
C ILE A 74 2.27 0.90 -1.40
N PHE A 75 3.57 0.63 -1.52
CA PHE A 75 4.66 1.40 -0.92
C PHE A 75 5.22 2.49 -1.83
N SER A 76 4.39 3.03 -2.73
CA SER A 76 4.80 4.15 -3.57
C SER A 76 5.11 5.38 -2.70
N THR A 77 6.00 6.25 -3.17
CA THR A 77 6.36 7.47 -2.45
C THR A 77 5.13 8.34 -2.13
N THR A 78 4.14 8.35 -3.02
CA THR A 78 2.87 9.05 -2.81
C THR A 78 2.09 8.47 -1.62
N HIS A 79 2.00 7.15 -1.52
CA HIS A 79 1.33 6.48 -0.40
C HIS A 79 2.10 6.60 0.91
N LEU A 80 3.43 6.51 0.89
CA LEU A 80 4.23 6.69 2.10
C LEU A 80 4.18 8.13 2.65
N LYS A 81 3.83 9.11 1.81
CA LYS A 81 3.52 10.49 2.24
C LYS A 81 2.11 10.61 2.80
N ALA A 82 1.13 9.99 2.13
CA ALA A 82 -0.27 10.07 2.53
C ALA A 82 -0.57 9.22 3.79
N TYR A 83 0.16 8.12 3.98
CA TYR A 83 -0.01 7.11 5.02
C TYR A 83 1.37 6.81 5.65
N PRO A 84 1.82 7.65 6.60
CA PRO A 84 3.13 7.46 7.22
C PRO A 84 3.25 6.13 7.97
N ASP A 85 2.13 5.58 8.48
CA ASP A 85 2.09 4.32 9.21
C ASP A 85 2.43 3.11 8.32
N LEU A 86 2.29 3.23 6.99
CA LEU A 86 2.78 2.21 6.05
C LEU A 86 4.30 2.04 6.04
N LYS A 87 5.05 3.04 6.54
CA LYS A 87 6.52 2.98 6.57
C LYS A 87 7.02 1.89 7.50
N GLU A 88 6.32 1.65 8.62
CA GLU A 88 6.68 0.60 9.57
C GLU A 88 6.53 -0.77 8.91
N THR A 89 5.39 -1.00 8.27
CA THR A 89 5.20 -2.23 7.49
C THR A 89 6.25 -2.38 6.40
N MET A 90 6.58 -1.30 5.67
CA MET A 90 7.63 -1.33 4.64
C MET A 90 8.99 -1.74 5.22
N ARG A 91 9.36 -1.23 6.40
CA ARG A 91 10.61 -1.61 7.08
C ARG A 91 10.62 -3.10 7.42
N SER A 92 9.51 -3.66 7.90
CA SER A 92 9.40 -5.12 8.13
C SER A 92 9.60 -5.93 6.84
N PHE A 93 9.25 -5.38 5.67
CA PHE A 93 9.57 -6.00 4.37
C PHE A 93 11.03 -5.81 3.94
N LEU A 94 11.78 -4.86 4.48
CA LEU A 94 13.20 -4.67 4.18
C LEU A 94 14.08 -5.50 5.13
N ASP A 95 13.72 -5.54 6.42
CA ASP A 95 14.42 -6.30 7.46
C ASP A 95 14.36 -7.80 7.24
N GLY A 96 13.31 -8.30 6.57
CA GLY A 96 13.20 -9.71 6.14
C GLY A 96 14.21 -10.14 5.06
N ASN A 97 15.19 -9.29 4.71
CA ASN A 97 16.26 -9.53 3.74
C ASN A 97 15.76 -9.98 2.36
N TYR A 98 14.69 -9.34 1.88
CA TYR A 98 14.20 -9.58 0.52
C TYR A 98 15.00 -8.71 -0.46
N SER A 99 16.08 -9.26 -0.99
CA SER A 99 16.98 -8.62 -1.97
C SER A 99 16.33 -8.49 -3.36
N SER A 100 15.18 -7.83 -3.46
CA SER A 100 14.64 -7.45 -4.77
C SER A 100 15.16 -6.07 -5.14
N HIS A 101 15.73 -5.93 -6.34
CA HIS A 101 16.12 -4.62 -6.89
C HIS A 101 14.97 -3.60 -6.88
N LEU A 102 13.71 -4.09 -6.89
CA LEU A 102 12.52 -3.26 -6.80
C LEU A 102 12.35 -2.64 -5.41
N LEU A 103 12.54 -3.40 -4.34
CA LEU A 103 12.53 -2.85 -2.97
C LEU A 103 13.70 -1.90 -2.75
N GLN A 104 14.88 -2.22 -3.27
CA GLN A 104 16.03 -1.32 -3.20
C GLN A 104 15.71 0.02 -3.87
N ARG A 105 15.06 0.03 -5.04
CA ARG A 105 14.64 1.28 -5.70
C ARG A 105 13.57 2.05 -4.93
N ILE A 106 12.68 1.38 -4.20
CA ILE A 106 11.73 2.05 -3.30
C ILE A 106 12.48 2.66 -2.12
N GLN A 107 13.42 1.91 -1.53
CA GLN A 107 14.25 2.33 -0.41
C GLN A 107 15.15 3.51 -0.79
N ASP A 108 15.81 3.49 -1.94
CA ASP A 108 16.67 4.57 -2.41
C ASP A 108 15.84 5.86 -2.64
N LYS A 109 14.66 5.73 -3.25
CA LYS A 109 13.71 6.85 -3.40
C LYS A 109 13.22 7.36 -2.05
N PHE A 110 13.00 6.48 -1.08
CA PHE A 110 12.59 6.84 0.26
C PHE A 110 13.71 7.57 1.02
N HIS A 111 14.95 7.08 0.97
CA HIS A 111 16.11 7.72 1.59
C HIS A 111 16.43 9.08 0.99
N LEU A 112 16.45 9.19 -0.35
CA LEU A 112 16.62 10.48 -1.04
C LEU A 112 15.54 11.48 -0.64
N PHE A 113 14.30 11.01 -0.46
CA PHE A 113 13.20 11.85 -0.01
C PHE A 113 13.36 12.33 1.44
N VAL A 114 13.72 11.44 2.37
CA VAL A 114 13.94 11.80 3.78
C VAL A 114 15.10 12.79 3.90
N HIS A 115 16.19 12.56 3.17
CA HIS A 115 17.37 13.43 3.17
C HIS A 115 17.06 14.82 2.57
N SER A 116 16.31 14.88 1.45
CA SER A 116 15.90 16.16 0.84
C SER A 116 14.88 16.95 1.68
N SER A 117 14.09 16.29 2.52
CA SER A 117 13.15 16.96 3.43
C SER A 117 13.82 17.52 4.69
N LEU A 118 14.94 16.94 5.13
CA LEU A 118 15.74 17.41 6.27
C LEU A 118 16.70 18.56 5.91
N VAL A 119 17.18 18.61 4.67
CA VAL A 119 18.12 19.66 4.20
C VAL A 119 17.39 20.97 3.82
N ASN A 120 16.06 20.95 3.65
CA ASN A 120 15.25 22.11 3.29
C ASN A 120 14.37 22.65 4.45
N SER A 121 14.71 22.35 5.71
CA SER A 121 13.98 22.84 6.90
C SER A 121 14.87 23.65 7.83
#